data_AF-A0A0P9EMU7-F1
#
_entry.id   AF-A0A0P9EMU7-F1
#
_cell.length_a   1.000
_cell.length_b   1.000
_cell.length_c   1.000
_cell.angle_alpha   90.00
_cell.angle_beta   90.00
_cell.angle_gamma   90.00
#
_symmetry.space_group_name_H-M   'P 1'
#
loop_
_entity.id
_entity.type
_entity.pdbx_description
1 polymer ?
#
loop_
_entity_poly.entity_id
_entity_poly.type
_entity_poly.pdbx_seq_one_letter_code
_entity_poly.pdbx_strand_id
1 'polypeptide(L)'
;MDLSRRSSSGGNGGSGAGVQRPTAARRSSSSAKGKEREDEGPAAPLEVAPPPQEEEAAVLDLSSSSAEQFPPAFPPPTKGKQAAAEHDPEDARIDAEGHPRFVGNPAIRRDRDEPILRETQDRFVLFPIQYQEIWAHYKRAQASFWTAEEMDISKDLWDWDGRLNDNERHFISHVLAFFAASDGIVNENLVERFSSEVQVAEARCFYGFQIMMENVHSEVYSLLIETYVREAQERSRLFNAIDTIPCIRKKADWALRWISDPRAVFGERLVAFAAVEGIFFSGSFASIFWLKKRGLMPGLTFSNELISRDEGLHTDFACLLFSHLERRPAPRRVAQIVREAVEIEKEFLTDALPVGLIGMNAGLMRQYIEFVADRLLVSLGNDKQYGAENPFDFMDMISMEGKTNFFEKRVSDYQKAGIMSGHAARSAADSASGTPGASTPIEDSRLLVFDADF
;
A
#
# COMPACT_ATOMS: atom_id res chain seq x y z
N MET A 1 41.64 -62.65 -16.44
CA MET A 1 41.22 -62.45 -15.03
C MET A 1 39.94 -61.62 -15.08
N ASP A 2 38.75 -62.17 -15.34
CA ASP A 2 38.27 -63.57 -15.22
C ASP A 2 38.25 -64.01 -13.74
N LEU A 3 37.15 -64.45 -13.11
CA LEU A 3 35.78 -64.84 -13.56
C LEU A 3 34.72 -64.04 -12.75
N SER A 4 33.44 -63.81 -13.09
CA SER A 4 32.45 -64.37 -14.04
C SER A 4 31.61 -65.59 -13.58
N ARG A 5 30.27 -65.53 -13.84
CA ARG A 5 29.29 -66.66 -13.93
C ARG A 5 28.83 -67.30 -12.58
N ARG A 6 27.64 -67.92 -12.43
CA ARG A 6 26.39 -68.13 -13.23
C ARG A 6 25.23 -68.50 -12.25
N SER A 7 23.94 -68.14 -12.45
CA SER A 7 22.86 -68.82 -13.24
C SER A 7 22.43 -70.22 -12.72
N SER A 8 21.20 -70.77 -12.90
CA SER A 8 19.97 -70.40 -13.67
C SER A 8 18.82 -71.42 -13.42
N SER A 9 17.62 -71.15 -13.99
CA SER A 9 16.46 -72.07 -14.26
C SER A 9 15.56 -72.45 -13.06
N GLY A 10 14.25 -72.75 -13.22
CA GLY A 10 13.31 -72.71 -14.38
C GLY A 10 11.92 -72.20 -13.91
N GLY A 11 10.91 -71.86 -14.74
CA GLY A 11 10.22 -72.69 -15.76
C GLY A 11 9.02 -73.42 -15.10
N ASN A 12 7.78 -73.48 -15.63
CA ASN A 12 7.23 -73.08 -16.94
C ASN A 12 5.67 -73.03 -16.93
N GLY A 13 5.04 -72.27 -17.85
CA GLY A 13 3.63 -72.43 -18.30
C GLY A 13 2.53 -71.68 -17.52
N GLY A 14 1.42 -71.21 -18.13
CA GLY A 14 1.15 -71.03 -19.58
C GLY A 14 -0.31 -71.20 -20.03
N SER A 15 -0.82 -70.24 -20.84
CA SER A 15 -2.14 -70.13 -21.56
C SER A 15 -3.03 -69.02 -21.00
N GLY A 16 -3.74 -68.16 -21.76
CA GLY A 16 -4.19 -68.18 -23.18
C GLY A 16 -5.73 -68.04 -23.22
N ALA A 17 -6.42 -67.28 -24.07
CA ALA A 17 -6.08 -66.36 -25.18
C ALA A 17 -7.09 -65.17 -25.20
N GLY A 18 -6.83 -64.03 -25.86
CA GLY A 18 -7.43 -63.67 -27.19
C GLY A 18 -8.80 -62.95 -27.08
N VAL A 19 -9.33 -62.21 -28.07
CA VAL A 19 -8.79 -61.62 -29.30
C VAL A 19 -9.76 -60.53 -29.85
N GLN A 20 -9.23 -59.43 -30.42
CA GLN A 20 -9.85 -58.46 -31.38
C GLN A 20 -11.11 -57.60 -31.05
N ARG A 21 -11.08 -56.36 -31.59
CA ARG A 21 -12.21 -55.44 -31.95
C ARG A 21 -12.93 -55.99 -33.22
N PRO A 22 -14.19 -55.64 -33.62
CA PRO A 22 -14.58 -54.23 -33.91
C PRO A 22 -16.10 -53.85 -34.00
N THR A 23 -16.34 -52.64 -34.54
CA THR A 23 -17.57 -52.15 -35.23
C THR A 23 -18.87 -51.89 -34.44
N ALA A 24 -19.77 -51.10 -35.04
CA ALA A 24 -21.02 -50.61 -34.46
C ALA A 24 -22.22 -50.77 -35.41
N ALA A 25 -23.42 -51.11 -34.90
CA ALA A 25 -24.69 -50.97 -35.63
C ALA A 25 -25.96 -51.02 -34.73
N ARG A 26 -26.61 -49.86 -34.58
CA ARG A 26 -28.06 -49.56 -34.52
C ARG A 26 -29.09 -50.72 -34.63
N ARG A 27 -30.03 -50.83 -33.66
CA ARG A 27 -31.47 -51.27 -33.73
C ARG A 27 -32.12 -51.05 -32.34
N SER A 28 -33.20 -50.28 -32.16
CA SER A 28 -34.66 -50.60 -32.29
C SER A 28 -35.16 -51.73 -31.37
N SER A 29 -36.30 -51.67 -30.67
CA SER A 29 -37.31 -50.61 -30.35
C SER A 29 -38.32 -51.22 -29.31
N SER A 30 -39.54 -50.78 -28.96
CA SER A 30 -40.48 -49.68 -29.31
C SER A 30 -41.70 -49.69 -28.34
N SER A 31 -42.14 -48.55 -27.78
CA SER A 31 -43.51 -48.32 -27.24
C SER A 31 -43.74 -46.84 -26.84
N ALA A 32 -44.96 -46.29 -26.72
CA ALA A 32 -46.24 -46.56 -27.43
C ALA A 32 -47.33 -45.52 -27.02
N LYS A 33 -47.90 -44.76 -27.97
CA LYS A 33 -49.12 -43.90 -27.83
C LYS A 33 -49.04 -42.77 -26.76
N GLY A 34 -49.90 -41.75 -26.74
CA GLY A 34 -51.03 -41.42 -27.61
C GLY A 34 -50.90 -40.08 -28.34
N LYS A 35 -52.02 -39.59 -28.91
CA LYS A 35 -52.07 -38.46 -29.84
C LYS A 35 -53.46 -37.82 -29.77
N GLU A 36 -53.52 -36.53 -29.47
CA GLU A 36 -54.64 -35.67 -29.82
C GLU A 36 -54.12 -34.45 -30.58
N ARG A 37 -54.96 -33.90 -31.46
CA ARG A 37 -54.76 -32.71 -32.29
C ARG A 37 -56.12 -32.03 -32.36
N GLU A 38 -56.16 -30.71 -32.25
CA GLU A 38 -57.07 -29.89 -33.03
C GLU A 38 -56.27 -28.77 -33.73
N ASP A 39 -56.92 -28.03 -34.63
CA ASP A 39 -56.27 -27.40 -35.79
C ASP A 39 -56.23 -25.85 -35.73
N GLU A 40 -55.62 -25.24 -36.75
CA GLU A 40 -55.17 -23.83 -36.73
C GLU A 40 -56.26 -22.74 -36.81
N GLY A 41 -55.91 -21.54 -36.31
CA GLY A 41 -56.58 -20.26 -36.57
C GLY A 41 -55.53 -19.14 -36.70
N PRO A 42 -55.68 -18.17 -37.64
CA PRO A 42 -54.58 -17.30 -38.07
C PRO A 42 -54.28 -16.10 -37.14
N ALA A 43 -53.09 -15.53 -37.34
CA ALA A 43 -52.43 -14.59 -36.44
C ALA A 43 -52.95 -13.13 -36.46
N ALA A 44 -52.61 -12.38 -35.40
CA ALA A 44 -52.59 -10.92 -35.35
C ALA A 44 -51.15 -10.42 -35.13
N PRO A 45 -50.79 -9.19 -35.56
CA PRO A 45 -49.41 -8.69 -35.45
C PRO A 45 -49.05 -8.26 -34.02
N LEU A 46 -47.79 -8.46 -33.63
CA LEU A 46 -47.22 -7.81 -32.45
C LEU A 46 -46.77 -6.38 -32.81
N GLU A 47 -47.23 -5.41 -32.02
CA GLU A 47 -46.91 -4.00 -32.17
C GLU A 47 -45.52 -3.70 -31.59
N VAL A 48 -44.65 -3.02 -32.34
CA VAL A 48 -43.27 -2.74 -31.95
C VAL A 48 -43.20 -1.35 -31.32
N ALA A 49 -42.81 -1.29 -30.04
CA ALA A 49 -42.59 -0.03 -29.34
C ALA A 49 -41.40 0.76 -29.95
N PRO A 50 -41.48 2.10 -30.05
CA PRO A 50 -40.37 2.93 -30.52
C PRO A 50 -39.21 2.95 -29.50
N PRO A 51 -37.98 3.23 -29.94
CA PRO A 51 -36.84 3.41 -29.04
C PRO A 51 -37.02 4.65 -28.14
N PRO A 52 -36.42 4.66 -26.94
CA PRO A 52 -36.41 5.84 -26.08
C PRO A 52 -35.63 6.99 -26.74
N GLN A 53 -36.01 8.23 -26.40
CA GLN A 53 -35.32 9.43 -26.85
C GLN A 53 -34.09 9.70 -25.99
N GLU A 54 -33.05 10.29 -26.58
CA GLU A 54 -31.84 10.71 -25.86
C GLU A 54 -32.15 11.97 -25.04
N GLU A 55 -32.03 11.90 -23.70
CA GLU A 55 -32.01 13.09 -22.85
C GLU A 55 -30.60 13.71 -22.84
N GLU A 56 -30.49 15.00 -23.16
CA GLU A 56 -29.22 15.73 -23.00
C GLU A 56 -28.86 15.82 -21.51
N ALA A 57 -27.66 15.38 -21.14
CA ALA A 57 -27.17 15.45 -19.78
C ALA A 57 -26.98 16.91 -19.35
N ALA A 58 -27.83 17.39 -18.44
CA ALA A 58 -27.80 18.76 -17.95
C ALA A 58 -26.48 19.06 -17.21
N VAL A 59 -25.70 20.01 -17.74
CA VAL A 59 -24.49 20.53 -17.07
C VAL A 59 -24.94 21.38 -15.88
N LEU A 60 -24.63 20.92 -14.66
CA LEU A 60 -24.98 21.63 -13.43
C LEU A 60 -24.10 22.86 -13.22
N ASP A 61 -24.69 24.05 -13.39
CA ASP A 61 -24.07 25.33 -13.03
C ASP A 61 -24.07 25.52 -11.50
N LEU A 62 -22.90 25.25 -10.90
CA LEU A 62 -22.67 25.37 -9.46
C LEU A 62 -22.38 26.82 -8.99
N SER A 63 -22.49 27.83 -9.84
CA SER A 63 -22.18 29.23 -9.49
C SER A 63 -23.19 29.92 -8.56
N SER A 64 -24.33 29.28 -8.27
CA SER A 64 -25.49 29.93 -7.65
C SER A 64 -25.92 29.40 -6.26
N SER A 65 -25.34 28.30 -5.76
CA SER A 65 -25.70 27.71 -4.47
C SER A 65 -24.93 28.34 -3.30
N SER A 66 -25.64 28.82 -2.27
CA SER A 66 -25.01 29.24 -1.01
C SER A 66 -24.49 28.03 -0.21
N ALA A 67 -23.38 28.20 0.50
CA ALA A 67 -22.67 27.12 1.20
C ALA A 67 -23.49 26.44 2.33
N GLU A 68 -24.59 27.04 2.77
CA GLU A 68 -25.47 26.54 3.82
C GLU A 68 -26.34 25.33 3.40
N GLN A 69 -26.41 25.00 2.10
CA GLN A 69 -27.33 23.98 1.58
C GLN A 69 -26.71 22.57 1.47
N PHE A 70 -25.41 22.40 1.69
CA PHE A 70 -24.74 21.11 1.58
C PHE A 70 -24.59 20.40 2.94
N PRO A 71 -24.86 19.08 3.04
CA PRO A 71 -24.52 18.31 4.23
C PRO A 71 -22.98 18.30 4.41
N PRO A 72 -22.47 18.22 5.65
CA PRO A 72 -21.03 18.28 5.89
C PRO A 72 -20.33 17.06 5.29
N ALA A 73 -19.21 17.29 4.60
CA ALA A 73 -18.44 16.24 3.92
C ALA A 73 -17.87 15.16 4.86
N PHE A 74 -17.78 15.47 6.15
CA PHE A 74 -17.41 14.54 7.23
C PHE A 74 -18.38 14.71 8.40
N PRO A 75 -18.76 13.66 9.13
CA PRO A 75 -19.64 13.78 10.28
C PRO A 75 -18.98 14.62 11.40
N PRO A 76 -19.73 15.49 12.09
CA PRO A 76 -19.18 16.26 13.21
C PRO A 76 -18.79 15.31 14.36
N PRO A 77 -17.73 15.63 15.14
CA PRO A 77 -17.28 14.79 16.24
C PRO A 77 -18.39 14.59 17.27
N THR A 78 -18.49 13.36 17.81
CA THR A 78 -19.52 13.01 18.78
C THR A 78 -19.35 13.79 20.08
N LYS A 79 -20.48 14.12 20.73
CA LYS A 79 -20.54 15.01 21.91
C LYS A 79 -19.68 14.57 23.10
N GLY A 80 -19.19 13.32 23.11
CA GLY A 80 -18.22 12.84 24.10
C GLY A 80 -16.90 13.62 24.12
N LYS A 81 -16.39 14.09 22.96
CA LYS A 81 -15.13 14.86 22.91
C LYS A 81 -15.23 16.21 23.66
N GLN A 82 -16.43 16.78 23.83
CA GLN A 82 -16.61 18.06 24.53
C GLN A 82 -16.32 17.96 26.05
N ALA A 83 -16.59 16.82 26.69
CA ALA A 83 -16.32 16.63 28.12
C ALA A 83 -14.81 16.50 28.43
N ALA A 84 -14.00 16.05 27.46
CA ALA A 84 -12.54 16.00 27.60
C ALA A 84 -11.88 17.39 27.46
N ALA A 85 -12.57 18.36 26.86
CA ALA A 85 -11.99 19.66 26.54
C ALA A 85 -11.73 20.55 27.76
N GLU A 86 -12.36 20.28 28.92
CA GLU A 86 -12.24 21.08 30.15
C GLU A 86 -10.96 20.79 30.97
N HIS A 87 -10.17 19.77 30.62
CA HIS A 87 -8.97 19.40 31.37
C HIS A 87 -7.76 19.05 30.48
N ASP A 88 -7.43 19.95 29.56
CA ASP A 88 -6.24 19.89 28.70
C ASP A 88 -5.15 20.88 29.16
N PRO A 89 -4.16 20.43 29.96
CA PRO A 89 -3.10 21.27 30.51
C PRO A 89 -2.09 21.72 29.44
N GLU A 90 -1.34 22.79 29.71
CA GLU A 90 -0.21 23.17 28.84
C GLU A 90 0.87 22.08 28.84
N ASP A 91 1.46 21.79 27.68
CA ASP A 91 2.56 20.84 27.58
C ASP A 91 3.78 21.27 28.40
N ALA A 92 4.42 20.31 29.04
CA ALA A 92 5.72 20.50 29.67
C ALA A 92 6.75 20.98 28.63
N ARG A 93 7.23 22.22 28.79
CA ARG A 93 8.22 22.86 27.88
C ARG A 93 9.61 22.22 27.95
N ILE A 94 9.86 21.39 28.95
CA ILE A 94 11.14 20.76 29.28
C ILE A 94 10.92 19.24 29.40
N ASP A 95 11.85 18.43 28.89
CA ASP A 95 11.85 16.96 29.03
C ASP A 95 12.21 16.51 30.47
N ALA A 96 12.10 15.21 30.75
CA ALA A 96 12.39 14.65 32.08
C ALA A 96 13.89 14.80 32.45
N GLU A 97 14.74 14.99 31.45
CA GLU A 97 16.18 15.14 31.55
C GLU A 97 16.64 16.61 31.65
N GLY A 98 15.73 17.58 31.57
CA GLY A 98 16.01 19.02 31.76
C GLY A 98 16.25 19.85 30.50
N HIS A 99 15.98 19.34 29.29
CA HIS A 99 16.22 20.00 28.01
C HIS A 99 14.92 20.55 27.39
N PRO A 100 14.97 21.54 26.48
CA PRO A 100 13.77 22.01 25.79
C PRO A 100 13.09 20.89 25.00
N ARG A 101 11.80 20.62 25.28
CA ARG A 101 11.00 19.60 24.57
C ARG A 101 10.63 20.02 23.14
N PHE A 102 10.53 21.33 22.90
CA PHE A 102 10.02 21.91 21.65
C PHE A 102 10.94 22.97 21.04
N VAL A 103 10.78 23.20 19.75
CA VAL A 103 11.34 24.32 18.97
C VAL A 103 10.24 24.95 18.09
N GLY A 104 10.52 26.15 17.55
CA GLY A 104 9.55 26.89 16.74
C GLY A 104 8.75 27.92 17.55
N ASN A 105 7.45 28.06 17.30
CA ASN A 105 6.61 29.12 17.84
C ASN A 105 6.35 28.95 19.36
N PRO A 106 6.84 29.85 20.23
CA PRO A 106 6.67 29.75 21.69
C PRO A 106 5.28 30.16 22.20
N ALA A 107 4.39 30.65 21.31
CA ALA A 107 3.01 31.01 21.64
C ALA A 107 2.06 29.80 21.67
N ILE A 108 2.34 28.77 20.86
CA ILE A 108 1.61 27.49 20.86
C ILE A 108 2.00 26.71 22.12
N ARG A 109 1.02 26.17 22.84
CA ARG A 109 1.24 25.52 24.15
C ARG A 109 0.66 24.12 24.27
N ARG A 110 -0.29 23.78 23.42
CA ARG A 110 -0.92 22.46 23.27
C ARG A 110 -1.10 22.19 21.78
N ASP A 111 -1.32 20.92 21.41
CA ASP A 111 -1.57 20.54 20.02
C ASP A 111 -2.79 21.27 19.42
N ARG A 112 -3.87 21.50 20.18
CA ARG A 112 -5.06 22.24 19.70
C ARG A 112 -4.79 23.68 19.25
N ASP A 113 -3.64 24.24 19.62
CA ASP A 113 -3.25 25.61 19.28
C ASP A 113 -2.50 25.67 17.91
N GLU A 114 -2.13 24.53 17.32
CA GLU A 114 -1.50 24.42 15.99
C GLU A 114 -2.48 24.75 14.84
N PRO A 115 -2.07 25.47 13.77
CA PRO A 115 -2.95 25.82 12.66
C PRO A 115 -3.62 24.64 11.97
N ILE A 116 -2.95 23.48 11.88
CA ILE A 116 -3.46 22.28 11.21
C ILE A 116 -4.36 21.39 12.09
N LEU A 117 -4.38 21.64 13.41
CA LEU A 117 -5.13 20.85 14.42
C LEU A 117 -6.26 21.65 15.08
N ARG A 118 -6.27 22.99 14.94
CA ARG A 118 -7.29 23.87 15.49
C ARG A 118 -8.63 23.66 14.79
N GLU A 119 -9.67 23.30 15.56
CA GLU A 119 -11.03 23.17 15.04
C GLU A 119 -11.53 24.49 14.40
N THR A 120 -12.25 24.36 13.28
CA THR A 120 -12.86 25.47 12.54
C THR A 120 -14.21 25.02 11.98
N GLN A 121 -15.19 25.92 11.98
CA GLN A 121 -16.49 25.74 11.32
C GLN A 121 -16.57 26.52 10.00
N ASP A 122 -15.49 27.20 9.62
CA ASP A 122 -15.47 28.18 8.53
C ASP A 122 -15.31 27.54 7.13
N ARG A 123 -15.18 26.21 7.08
CA ARG A 123 -14.88 25.44 5.86
C ARG A 123 -15.68 24.14 5.75
N PHE A 124 -16.99 24.27 5.51
CA PHE A 124 -17.85 23.14 5.13
C PHE A 124 -17.63 22.66 3.69
N VAL A 125 -17.06 23.51 2.82
CA VAL A 125 -16.80 23.24 1.39
C VAL A 125 -15.30 23.08 1.16
N LEU A 126 -14.93 22.06 0.38
CA LEU A 126 -13.51 21.74 0.10
C LEU A 126 -12.79 22.82 -0.71
N PHE A 127 -13.49 23.43 -1.68
CA PHE A 127 -12.94 24.52 -2.50
C PHE A 127 -13.21 25.90 -1.87
N PRO A 128 -12.31 26.89 -2.06
CA PRO A 128 -11.01 26.78 -2.73
C PRO A 128 -9.97 26.01 -1.90
N ILE A 129 -9.10 25.25 -2.57
CA ILE A 129 -7.97 24.54 -1.96
C ILE A 129 -7.00 25.56 -1.34
N GLN A 130 -6.64 25.35 -0.08
CA GLN A 130 -5.74 26.22 0.69
C GLN A 130 -4.31 25.65 0.73
N TYR A 131 -4.19 24.35 0.92
CA TYR A 131 -2.91 23.64 1.03
C TYR A 131 -2.63 22.85 -0.26
N GLN A 132 -2.00 23.51 -1.22
CA GLN A 132 -1.82 22.97 -2.59
C GLN A 132 -0.86 21.78 -2.61
N GLU A 133 0.21 21.86 -1.81
CA GLU A 133 1.18 20.81 -1.55
C GLU A 133 0.56 19.56 -0.92
N ILE A 134 -0.32 19.72 0.09
CA ILE A 134 -1.07 18.61 0.70
C ILE A 134 -2.05 17.99 -0.33
N TRP A 135 -2.75 18.82 -1.09
CA TRP A 135 -3.66 18.38 -2.16
C TRP A 135 -2.93 17.65 -3.30
N ALA A 136 -1.73 18.09 -3.65
CA ALA A 136 -0.88 17.44 -4.66
C ALA A 136 -0.43 16.04 -4.21
N HIS A 137 -0.13 15.83 -2.91
CA HIS A 137 0.16 14.51 -2.38
C HIS A 137 -1.07 13.60 -2.42
N TYR A 138 -2.26 14.10 -2.09
CA TYR A 138 -3.52 13.35 -2.25
C TYR A 138 -3.76 12.97 -3.72
N LYS A 139 -3.55 13.88 -4.67
CA LYS A 139 -3.70 13.59 -6.10
C LYS A 139 -2.65 12.62 -6.64
N ARG A 140 -1.43 12.61 -6.06
CA ARG A 140 -0.41 11.60 -6.34
C ARG A 140 -0.86 10.21 -5.85
N ALA A 141 -1.40 10.13 -4.63
CA ALA A 141 -1.92 8.88 -4.08
C ALA A 141 -3.09 8.34 -4.91
N GLN A 142 -4.07 9.18 -5.26
CA GLN A 142 -5.19 8.78 -6.13
C GLN A 142 -4.74 8.25 -7.51
N ALA A 143 -3.66 8.78 -8.08
CA ALA A 143 -3.12 8.30 -9.36
C ALA A 143 -2.43 6.93 -9.24
N SER A 144 -2.00 6.54 -8.04
CA SER A 144 -1.32 5.28 -7.73
C SER A 144 -2.26 4.10 -7.46
N PHE A 145 -3.58 4.33 -7.33
CA PHE A 145 -4.60 3.33 -6.96
C PHE A 145 -4.44 1.96 -7.63
N TRP A 146 -4.58 0.89 -6.87
CA TRP A 146 -4.52 -0.50 -7.33
C TRP A 146 -5.35 -1.42 -6.44
N THR A 147 -5.62 -2.64 -6.90
CA THR A 147 -6.33 -3.68 -6.12
C THR A 147 -5.58 -5.02 -6.13
N ALA A 148 -5.91 -5.89 -5.17
CA ALA A 148 -5.26 -7.20 -5.02
C ALA A 148 -5.37 -8.08 -6.28
N GLU A 149 -6.43 -7.94 -7.08
CA GLU A 149 -6.64 -8.70 -8.31
C GLU A 149 -5.71 -8.30 -9.48
N GLU A 150 -4.94 -7.21 -9.36
CA GLU A 150 -3.88 -6.88 -10.33
C GLU A 150 -2.64 -7.81 -10.18
N MET A 151 -2.59 -8.69 -9.17
CA MET A 151 -1.45 -9.57 -8.87
C MET A 151 -1.55 -10.98 -9.50
N ASP A 152 -0.62 -11.34 -10.40
CA ASP A 152 -0.43 -12.72 -10.86
C ASP A 152 0.45 -13.55 -9.89
N ILE A 153 -0.18 -14.12 -8.84
CA ILE A 153 0.47 -15.05 -7.91
C ILE A 153 0.57 -16.50 -8.43
N SER A 154 0.17 -16.79 -9.68
CA SER A 154 0.03 -18.17 -10.18
C SER A 154 1.34 -18.97 -10.26
N LYS A 155 2.47 -18.26 -10.37
CA LYS A 155 3.82 -18.85 -10.49
C LYS A 155 4.52 -19.01 -9.14
N ASP A 156 4.10 -18.24 -8.14
CA ASP A 156 4.79 -18.14 -6.85
C ASP A 156 4.78 -19.45 -6.08
N LEU A 157 3.72 -20.25 -6.18
CA LEU A 157 3.66 -21.59 -5.59
C LEU A 157 4.71 -22.56 -6.17
N TRP A 158 5.11 -22.38 -7.43
CA TRP A 158 6.16 -23.20 -8.05
C TRP A 158 7.56 -22.78 -7.57
N ASP A 159 7.80 -21.48 -7.41
CA ASP A 159 9.02 -20.97 -6.80
C ASP A 159 9.11 -21.37 -5.32
N TRP A 160 8.01 -21.24 -4.58
CA TRP A 160 7.88 -21.55 -3.16
C TRP A 160 8.17 -23.01 -2.84
N ASP A 161 7.56 -23.96 -3.56
CA ASP A 161 7.79 -25.40 -3.35
C ASP A 161 9.12 -25.87 -3.98
N GLY A 162 9.49 -25.33 -5.15
CA GLY A 162 10.48 -25.93 -6.05
C GLY A 162 11.82 -25.20 -6.19
N ARG A 163 11.93 -23.92 -5.79
CA ARG A 163 13.17 -23.12 -5.93
C ARG A 163 13.64 -22.48 -4.63
N LEU A 164 12.75 -22.19 -3.68
CA LEU A 164 13.15 -21.75 -2.34
C LEU A 164 13.62 -22.93 -1.47
N ASN A 165 14.50 -22.63 -0.51
CA ASN A 165 14.87 -23.53 0.58
C ASN A 165 14.12 -23.18 1.89
N ASP A 166 14.24 -24.01 2.92
CA ASP A 166 13.48 -23.86 4.17
C ASP A 166 13.80 -22.56 4.94
N ASN A 167 15.04 -22.08 4.89
CA ASN A 167 15.42 -20.80 5.50
C ASN A 167 14.75 -19.62 4.78
N GLU A 168 14.59 -19.71 3.46
CA GLU A 168 13.96 -18.66 2.64
C GLU A 168 12.45 -18.65 2.86
N ARG A 169 11.79 -19.82 2.88
CA ARG A 169 10.37 -19.95 3.25
C ARG A 169 10.11 -19.44 4.67
N HIS A 170 10.98 -19.77 5.62
CA HIS A 170 10.89 -19.30 7.01
C HIS A 170 11.04 -17.78 7.12
N PHE A 171 12.04 -17.20 6.44
CA PHE A 171 12.25 -15.75 6.40
C PHE A 171 11.03 -15.03 5.80
N ILE A 172 10.57 -15.46 4.62
CA ILE A 172 9.45 -14.82 3.93
C ILE A 172 8.15 -14.96 4.72
N SER A 173 7.86 -16.13 5.32
CA SER A 173 6.64 -16.30 6.11
C SER A 173 6.61 -15.41 7.35
N HIS A 174 7.75 -15.18 8.00
CA HIS A 174 7.86 -14.32 9.18
C HIS A 174 7.87 -12.83 8.81
N VAL A 175 8.38 -12.45 7.64
CA VAL A 175 8.23 -11.09 7.08
C VAL A 175 6.76 -10.80 6.72
N LEU A 176 6.07 -11.70 6.03
CA LEU A 176 4.65 -11.55 5.71
C LEU A 176 3.78 -11.46 6.98
N ALA A 177 4.07 -12.29 7.98
CA ALA A 177 3.39 -12.27 9.27
C ALA A 177 3.66 -10.99 10.07
N PHE A 178 4.83 -10.36 9.91
CA PHE A 178 5.12 -9.05 10.47
C PHE A 178 4.29 -7.95 9.78
N PHE A 179 4.21 -7.94 8.46
CA PHE A 179 3.39 -7.00 7.70
C PHE A 179 1.90 -7.11 8.08
N ALA A 180 1.28 -8.30 7.91
CA ALA A 180 -0.14 -8.52 8.22
C ALA A 180 -0.54 -8.19 9.68
N ALA A 181 0.42 -8.22 10.61
CA ALA A 181 0.23 -7.79 12.00
C ALA A 181 0.39 -6.26 12.22
N SER A 182 1.12 -5.57 11.35
CA SER A 182 1.46 -4.15 11.50
C SER A 182 0.42 -3.25 10.86
N ASP A 183 -0.09 -3.59 9.67
CA ASP A 183 -1.09 -2.81 8.94
C ASP A 183 -2.33 -2.54 9.80
N GLY A 184 -2.77 -3.51 10.60
CA GLY A 184 -3.87 -3.33 11.56
C GLY A 184 -3.59 -2.26 12.63
N ILE A 185 -2.36 -2.23 13.17
CA ILE A 185 -1.92 -1.23 14.17
C ILE A 185 -1.80 0.16 13.52
N VAL A 186 -1.31 0.22 12.28
CA VAL A 186 -1.22 1.45 11.48
C VAL A 186 -2.61 2.03 11.21
N ASN A 187 -3.54 1.19 10.76
CA ASN A 187 -4.91 1.57 10.39
C ASN A 187 -5.72 2.07 11.61
N GLU A 188 -5.64 1.40 12.77
CA GLU A 188 -6.23 1.89 14.03
C GLU A 188 -5.73 3.30 14.39
N ASN A 189 -4.42 3.55 14.30
CA ASN A 189 -3.83 4.86 14.60
C ASN A 189 -4.23 5.96 13.59
N LEU A 190 -4.31 5.63 12.30
CA LEU A 190 -4.78 6.53 11.24
C LEU A 190 -6.25 6.94 11.43
N VAL A 191 -7.11 5.97 11.71
CA VAL A 191 -8.56 6.15 11.89
C VAL A 191 -8.88 6.88 13.20
N GLU A 192 -8.38 6.40 14.35
CA GLU A 192 -8.76 6.97 15.64
C GLU A 192 -8.07 8.31 15.91
N ARG A 193 -6.78 8.41 15.55
CA ARG A 193 -5.94 9.57 15.90
C ARG A 193 -5.76 10.53 14.74
N PHE A 194 -4.91 10.24 13.75
CA PHE A 194 -4.46 11.26 12.81
C PHE A 194 -5.58 11.91 11.99
N SER A 195 -6.48 11.12 11.39
CA SER A 195 -7.59 11.66 10.60
C SER A 195 -8.65 12.41 11.44
N SER A 196 -8.79 12.07 12.74
CA SER A 196 -9.73 12.70 13.67
C SER A 196 -9.17 13.93 14.41
N GLU A 197 -7.85 14.04 14.52
CA GLU A 197 -7.13 15.15 15.13
C GLU A 197 -6.78 16.26 14.12
N VAL A 198 -6.34 15.92 12.90
CA VAL A 198 -6.05 16.92 11.84
C VAL A 198 -7.34 17.52 11.31
N GLN A 199 -7.39 18.86 11.17
CA GLN A 199 -8.57 19.62 10.74
C GLN A 199 -8.47 20.11 9.29
N VAL A 200 -7.30 20.01 8.66
CA VAL A 200 -7.08 20.37 7.24
C VAL A 200 -7.83 19.40 6.34
N ALA A 201 -8.76 19.92 5.53
CA ALA A 201 -9.63 19.12 4.66
C ALA A 201 -8.84 18.31 3.61
N GLU A 202 -7.81 18.92 3.01
CA GLU A 202 -6.90 18.27 2.06
C GLU A 202 -6.16 17.08 2.69
N ALA A 203 -5.78 17.19 3.96
CA ALA A 203 -5.09 16.13 4.69
C ALA A 203 -6.04 15.00 5.09
N ARG A 204 -7.31 15.31 5.42
CA ARG A 204 -8.36 14.30 5.59
C ARG A 204 -8.65 13.54 4.28
N CYS A 205 -8.58 14.21 3.13
CA CYS A 205 -8.66 13.54 1.84
C CYS A 205 -7.48 12.59 1.60
N PHE A 206 -6.25 12.97 1.96
CA PHE A 206 -5.09 12.07 1.92
C PHE A 206 -5.30 10.86 2.84
N TYR A 207 -5.55 11.07 4.14
CA TYR A 207 -5.71 9.97 5.10
C TYR A 207 -6.88 9.05 4.75
N GLY A 208 -8.00 9.58 4.24
CA GLY A 208 -9.11 8.74 3.77
C GLY A 208 -8.78 7.85 2.57
N PHE A 209 -7.78 8.23 1.76
CA PHE A 209 -7.24 7.38 0.70
C PHE A 209 -6.17 6.42 1.23
N GLN A 210 -5.28 6.86 2.13
CA GLN A 210 -4.31 5.99 2.79
C GLN A 210 -5.01 4.84 3.52
N ILE A 211 -5.98 5.13 4.40
CA ILE A 211 -6.78 4.13 5.14
C ILE A 211 -7.43 3.11 4.19
N MET A 212 -7.84 3.54 2.99
CA MET A 212 -8.39 2.65 1.97
C MET A 212 -7.31 1.75 1.35
N MET A 213 -6.09 2.26 1.10
CA MET A 213 -4.95 1.47 0.63
C MET A 213 -4.43 0.49 1.70
N GLU A 214 -4.38 0.87 2.99
CA GLU A 214 -3.97 -0.05 4.08
C GLU A 214 -4.85 -1.31 4.14
N ASN A 215 -6.13 -1.20 3.77
CA ASN A 215 -7.02 -2.36 3.68
C ASN A 215 -6.63 -3.28 2.51
N VAL A 216 -6.16 -2.72 1.39
CA VAL A 216 -5.63 -3.48 0.24
C VAL A 216 -4.28 -4.13 0.61
N HIS A 217 -3.41 -3.42 1.34
CA HIS A 217 -2.16 -3.98 1.87
C HIS A 217 -2.45 -5.19 2.78
N SER A 218 -3.37 -5.01 3.74
CA SER A 218 -3.84 -6.05 4.66
C SER A 218 -4.44 -7.27 3.93
N GLU A 219 -5.25 -7.05 2.90
CA GLU A 219 -5.81 -8.11 2.06
C GLU A 219 -4.70 -8.87 1.31
N VAL A 220 -3.76 -8.14 0.72
CA VAL A 220 -2.65 -8.70 -0.06
C VAL A 220 -1.73 -9.55 0.82
N TYR A 221 -1.29 -9.07 1.98
CA TYR A 221 -0.48 -9.88 2.88
C TYR A 221 -1.24 -11.12 3.39
N SER A 222 -2.55 -11.00 3.63
CA SER A 222 -3.40 -12.14 4.00
C SER A 222 -3.51 -13.18 2.89
N LEU A 223 -3.70 -12.75 1.64
CA LEU A 223 -3.75 -13.59 0.44
C LEU A 223 -2.41 -14.30 0.18
N LEU A 224 -1.28 -13.60 0.35
CA LEU A 224 0.06 -14.16 0.24
C LEU A 224 0.29 -15.25 1.31
N ILE A 225 -0.06 -14.99 2.57
CA ILE A 225 0.03 -15.96 3.67
C ILE A 225 -0.86 -17.18 3.42
N GLU A 226 -2.13 -17.00 3.03
CA GLU A 226 -3.05 -18.12 2.74
C GLU A 226 -2.58 -18.95 1.54
N THR A 227 -2.02 -18.32 0.51
CA THR A 227 -1.49 -19.02 -0.67
C THR A 227 -0.27 -19.87 -0.32
N TYR A 228 0.72 -19.30 0.38
CA TYR A 228 2.00 -19.98 0.63
C TYR A 228 1.97 -20.94 1.82
N VAL A 229 1.21 -20.63 2.89
CA VAL A 229 1.19 -21.37 4.15
C VAL A 229 0.01 -22.34 4.19
N ARG A 230 0.21 -23.52 3.60
CA ARG A 230 -0.79 -24.59 3.48
C ARG A 230 -1.22 -25.21 4.82
N GLU A 231 -0.37 -25.18 5.85
CA GLU A 231 -0.69 -25.76 7.15
C GLU A 231 -1.46 -24.77 8.02
N ALA A 232 -2.73 -25.06 8.28
CA ALA A 232 -3.64 -24.18 9.01
C ALA A 232 -3.16 -23.82 10.43
N GLN A 233 -2.35 -24.67 11.08
CA GLN A 233 -1.81 -24.39 12.40
C GLN A 233 -0.66 -23.36 12.36
N GLU A 234 0.31 -23.51 11.45
CA GLU A 234 1.36 -22.49 11.26
C GLU A 234 0.76 -21.20 10.71
N ARG A 235 -0.23 -21.28 9.80
CA ARG A 235 -0.95 -20.10 9.33
C ARG A 235 -1.67 -19.34 10.46
N SER A 236 -2.33 -20.06 11.36
CA SER A 236 -2.95 -19.47 12.55
C SER A 236 -1.93 -18.80 13.47
N ARG A 237 -0.76 -19.44 13.68
CA ARG A 237 0.34 -18.84 14.43
C ARG A 237 0.85 -17.55 13.78
N LEU A 238 1.07 -17.54 12.46
CA LEU A 238 1.54 -16.37 11.71
C LEU A 238 0.54 -15.21 11.73
N PHE A 239 -0.77 -15.46 11.61
CA PHE A 239 -1.79 -14.41 11.81
C PHE A 239 -1.86 -13.89 13.26
N ASN A 240 -1.35 -14.66 14.24
CA ASN A 240 -1.20 -14.24 15.63
C ASN A 240 0.28 -13.89 15.96
N ALA A 241 1.01 -13.31 15.01
CA ALA A 241 2.44 -13.04 15.14
C ALA A 241 2.81 -12.09 16.29
N ILE A 242 1.99 -11.08 16.58
CA ILE A 242 2.19 -10.16 17.73
C ILE A 242 2.30 -10.96 19.03
N ASP A 243 1.46 -11.98 19.21
CA ASP A 243 1.47 -12.78 20.43
C ASP A 243 2.51 -13.92 20.41
N THR A 244 2.77 -14.51 19.24
CA THR A 244 3.56 -15.75 19.10
C THR A 244 5.02 -15.55 18.66
N ILE A 245 5.41 -14.37 18.17
CA ILE A 245 6.74 -14.08 17.63
C ILE A 245 7.36 -12.86 18.37
N PRO A 246 8.30 -13.06 19.32
CA PRO A 246 8.77 -11.99 20.22
C PRO A 246 9.38 -10.75 19.54
N CYS A 247 10.03 -10.88 18.39
CA CYS A 247 10.60 -9.74 17.67
C CYS A 247 9.53 -8.89 16.95
N ILE A 248 8.41 -9.50 16.56
CA ILE A 248 7.23 -8.79 16.04
C ILE A 248 6.51 -8.08 17.19
N ARG A 249 6.36 -8.75 18.35
CA ARG A 249 5.87 -8.11 19.58
C ARG A 249 6.68 -6.85 19.93
N LYS A 250 8.03 -6.90 19.84
CA LYS A 250 8.89 -5.75 20.14
C LYS A 250 8.62 -4.52 19.27
N LYS A 251 8.33 -4.71 17.97
CA LYS A 251 7.92 -3.62 17.07
C LYS A 251 6.51 -3.11 17.41
N ALA A 252 5.57 -4.01 17.66
CA ALA A 252 4.21 -3.66 18.07
C ALA A 252 4.19 -2.87 19.40
N ASP A 253 4.91 -3.33 20.42
CA ASP A 253 5.07 -2.64 21.72
C ASP A 253 5.65 -1.22 21.55
N TRP A 254 6.62 -1.05 20.63
CA TRP A 254 7.20 0.26 20.31
C TRP A 254 6.16 1.19 19.67
N ALA A 255 5.36 0.70 18.72
CA ALA A 255 4.33 1.47 18.02
C ALA A 255 3.16 1.81 18.94
N LEU A 256 2.59 0.81 19.62
CA LEU A 256 1.49 0.96 20.57
C LEU A 256 1.82 1.94 21.70
N ARG A 257 3.07 2.01 22.15
CA ARG A 257 3.53 3.05 23.10
C ARG A 257 3.32 4.47 22.56
N TRP A 258 3.53 4.74 21.27
CA TRP A 258 3.29 6.06 20.68
C TRP A 258 1.82 6.31 20.35
N ILE A 259 1.09 5.27 19.97
CA ILE A 259 -0.35 5.34 19.66
C ILE A 259 -1.16 5.61 20.93
N SER A 260 -0.86 4.88 22.02
CA SER A 260 -1.67 4.83 23.24
C SER A 260 -1.21 5.74 24.38
N ASP A 261 0.00 6.32 24.37
CA ASP A 261 0.41 7.26 25.42
C ASP A 261 -0.32 8.61 25.27
N PRO A 262 -1.16 9.02 26.23
CA PRO A 262 -1.90 10.30 26.14
C PRO A 262 -1.00 11.53 26.27
N ARG A 263 0.28 11.36 26.66
CA ARG A 263 1.27 12.43 26.77
C ARG A 263 2.08 12.64 25.48
N ALA A 264 1.96 11.72 24.53
CA ALA A 264 2.61 11.83 23.23
C ALA A 264 1.89 12.89 22.39
N VAL A 265 2.49 14.06 22.26
CA VAL A 265 2.01 15.15 21.40
C VAL A 265 2.02 14.76 19.94
N PHE A 266 1.16 15.40 19.15
CA PHE A 266 0.97 15.16 17.71
C PHE A 266 2.29 15.13 16.94
N GLY A 267 3.18 16.11 17.18
CA GLY A 267 4.49 16.14 16.53
C GLY A 267 5.41 14.97 16.90
N GLU A 268 5.35 14.45 18.12
CA GLU A 268 6.12 13.25 18.49
C GLU A 268 5.50 11.99 17.85
N ARG A 269 4.17 11.88 17.84
CA ARG A 269 3.45 10.78 17.19
C ARG A 269 3.66 10.76 15.68
N LEU A 270 3.72 11.91 15.01
CA LEU A 270 3.92 12.01 13.58
C LEU A 270 5.34 11.55 13.15
N VAL A 271 6.35 11.84 13.97
CA VAL A 271 7.71 11.28 13.80
C VAL A 271 7.72 9.77 14.04
N ALA A 272 7.02 9.29 15.09
CA ALA A 272 6.93 7.87 15.38
C ALA A 272 6.22 7.10 14.25
N PHE A 273 5.14 7.66 13.72
CA PHE A 273 4.41 7.16 12.56
C PHE A 273 5.31 7.09 11.33
N ALA A 274 5.98 8.18 10.94
CA ALA A 274 6.91 8.18 9.81
C ALA A 274 8.08 7.16 9.94
N ALA A 275 8.42 6.73 11.15
CA ALA A 275 9.38 5.66 11.39
C ALA A 275 8.77 4.24 11.35
N VAL A 276 7.44 4.08 11.53
CA VAL A 276 6.75 2.81 11.19
C VAL A 276 6.76 2.64 9.67
N GLU A 277 6.11 3.56 8.94
CA GLU A 277 6.03 3.56 7.48
C GLU A 277 7.43 3.44 6.83
N GLY A 278 8.35 4.32 7.25
CA GLY A 278 9.61 4.55 6.56
C GLY A 278 10.81 3.74 7.06
N ILE A 279 10.78 3.17 8.27
CA ILE A 279 11.92 2.40 8.83
C ILE A 279 11.53 0.95 9.14
N PHE A 280 10.44 0.69 9.88
CA PHE A 280 10.10 -0.68 10.28
C PHE A 280 9.74 -1.62 9.11
N PHE A 281 9.38 -1.08 7.95
CA PHE A 281 9.16 -1.87 6.74
C PHE A 281 10.37 -1.90 5.78
N SER A 282 11.30 -0.95 5.89
CA SER A 282 12.28 -0.64 4.83
C SER A 282 13.23 -1.81 4.53
N GLY A 283 13.76 -2.47 5.55
CA GLY A 283 14.65 -3.61 5.38
C GLY A 283 13.91 -4.88 4.95
N SER A 284 12.62 -5.02 5.29
CA SER A 284 11.75 -6.09 4.79
C SER A 284 11.49 -5.92 3.29
N PHE A 285 11.19 -4.70 2.83
CA PHE A 285 11.04 -4.38 1.41
C PHE A 285 12.32 -4.65 0.61
N ALA A 286 13.49 -4.22 1.12
CA ALA A 286 14.79 -4.52 0.50
C ALA A 286 15.08 -6.03 0.45
N SER A 287 14.64 -6.79 1.46
CA SER A 287 14.79 -8.25 1.52
C SER A 287 13.93 -8.98 0.49
N ILE A 288 12.76 -8.44 0.14
CA ILE A 288 11.92 -9.00 -0.94
C ILE A 288 12.43 -8.54 -2.31
N PHE A 289 12.92 -7.31 -2.46
CA PHE A 289 13.56 -6.87 -3.71
C PHE A 289 14.86 -7.64 -4.03
N TRP A 290 15.55 -8.18 -3.02
CA TRP A 290 16.61 -9.17 -3.24
C TRP A 290 16.10 -10.46 -3.93
N LEU A 291 14.87 -10.89 -3.67
CA LEU A 291 14.23 -12.00 -4.39
C LEU A 291 13.88 -11.59 -5.84
N LYS A 292 13.46 -10.34 -6.07
CA LYS A 292 13.28 -9.77 -7.42
C LYS A 292 14.59 -9.85 -8.21
N LYS A 293 15.72 -9.44 -7.61
CA LYS A 293 17.07 -9.54 -8.20
C LYS A 293 17.49 -10.99 -8.53
N ARG A 294 16.90 -11.97 -7.86
CA ARG A 294 17.13 -13.42 -8.07
C ARG A 294 16.10 -14.07 -9.01
N GLY A 295 15.12 -13.32 -9.53
CA GLY A 295 14.05 -13.84 -10.37
C GLY A 295 13.18 -14.87 -9.65
N LEU A 296 12.76 -14.57 -8.42
CA LEU A 296 11.95 -15.42 -7.55
C LEU A 296 10.67 -14.69 -7.09
N MET A 297 9.58 -15.43 -6.94
CA MET A 297 8.29 -14.98 -6.37
C MET A 297 7.74 -13.73 -7.09
N PRO A 298 7.40 -13.82 -8.40
CA PRO A 298 6.97 -12.67 -9.19
C PRO A 298 5.73 -11.94 -8.65
N GLY A 299 4.76 -12.63 -8.03
CA GLY A 299 3.60 -12.01 -7.39
C GLY A 299 3.94 -11.24 -6.12
N LEU A 300 4.69 -11.87 -5.21
CA LEU A 300 5.24 -11.24 -3.99
C LEU A 300 6.09 -10.01 -4.31
N THR A 301 6.96 -10.10 -5.32
CA THR A 301 7.88 -9.01 -5.66
C THR A 301 7.18 -7.87 -6.41
N PHE A 302 6.10 -8.14 -7.13
CA PHE A 302 5.23 -7.11 -7.72
C PHE A 302 4.40 -6.38 -6.66
N SER A 303 3.76 -7.09 -5.73
CA SER A 303 3.04 -6.46 -4.61
C SER A 303 3.96 -5.63 -3.71
N ASN A 304 5.16 -6.13 -3.41
CA ASN A 304 6.19 -5.37 -2.70
C ASN A 304 6.58 -4.06 -3.42
N GLU A 305 6.56 -4.03 -4.75
CA GLU A 305 6.81 -2.81 -5.53
C GLU A 305 5.68 -1.77 -5.40
N LEU A 306 4.42 -2.23 -5.36
CA LEU A 306 3.27 -1.34 -5.18
C LEU A 306 3.16 -0.82 -3.75
N ILE A 307 3.31 -1.70 -2.74
CA ILE A 307 3.18 -1.35 -1.33
C ILE A 307 4.34 -0.44 -0.89
N SER A 308 5.60 -0.78 -1.20
CA SER A 308 6.74 0.05 -0.77
C SER A 308 6.79 1.44 -1.44
N ARG A 309 6.18 1.60 -2.63
CA ARG A 309 5.92 2.89 -3.25
C ARG A 309 4.90 3.70 -2.44
N ASP A 310 3.85 3.06 -1.95
CA ASP A 310 2.77 3.71 -1.22
C ASP A 310 3.22 4.06 0.22
N GLU A 311 3.94 3.19 0.94
CA GLU A 311 4.55 3.57 2.23
C GLU A 311 5.59 4.68 2.10
N GLY A 312 6.30 4.75 0.97
CA GLY A 312 7.12 5.90 0.63
C GLY A 312 6.29 7.18 0.60
N LEU A 313 5.17 7.17 -0.11
CA LEU A 313 4.27 8.32 -0.19
C LEU A 313 3.60 8.67 1.16
N HIS A 314 3.33 7.68 2.01
CA HIS A 314 2.82 7.87 3.38
C HIS A 314 3.89 8.52 4.28
N THR A 315 5.14 8.06 4.21
CA THR A 315 6.31 8.63 4.89
C THR A 315 6.54 10.09 4.47
N ASP A 316 6.50 10.37 3.16
CA ASP A 316 6.62 11.71 2.58
C ASP A 316 5.51 12.63 3.11
N PHE A 317 4.29 12.13 3.19
CA PHE A 317 3.14 12.89 3.68
C PHE A 317 3.23 13.20 5.18
N ALA A 318 3.73 12.26 5.98
CA ALA A 318 4.02 12.50 7.40
C ALA A 318 5.11 13.59 7.57
N CYS A 319 6.15 13.57 6.74
CA CYS A 319 7.17 14.63 6.72
C CYS A 319 6.60 15.99 6.29
N LEU A 320 5.71 16.01 5.28
CA LEU A 320 5.02 17.22 4.84
C LEU A 320 4.17 17.82 5.96
N LEU A 321 3.32 17.03 6.62
CA LEU A 321 2.54 17.51 7.77
C LEU A 321 3.43 17.96 8.94
N PHE A 322 4.56 17.31 9.19
CA PHE A 322 5.54 17.75 10.18
C PHE A 322 6.16 19.11 9.81
N SER A 323 6.29 19.40 8.50
CA SER A 323 6.74 20.71 8.03
C SER A 323 5.73 21.84 8.30
N HIS A 324 4.43 21.54 8.34
CA HIS A 324 3.38 22.50 8.67
C HIS A 324 3.20 22.75 10.18
N LEU A 325 3.85 21.98 11.06
CA LEU A 325 3.85 22.24 12.51
C LEU A 325 4.71 23.46 12.85
N GLU A 326 4.11 24.42 13.55
CA GLU A 326 4.80 25.62 14.05
C GLU A 326 5.54 25.35 15.37
N ARG A 327 5.08 24.41 16.21
CA ARG A 327 5.73 23.95 17.46
C ARG A 327 6.16 22.49 17.32
N ARG A 328 7.34 22.29 16.74
CA ARG A 328 7.90 20.95 16.53
C ARG A 328 8.56 20.40 17.80
N PRO A 329 8.59 19.07 18.00
CA PRO A 329 9.50 18.45 18.97
C PRO A 329 10.94 18.89 18.70
N ALA A 330 11.75 19.07 19.75
CA ALA A 330 13.14 19.45 19.58
C ALA A 330 13.93 18.37 18.79
N PRO A 331 14.94 18.75 17.97
CA PRO A 331 15.69 17.80 17.14
C PRO A 331 16.26 16.60 17.91
N ARG A 332 16.66 16.77 19.17
CA ARG A 332 17.07 15.67 20.07
C ARG A 332 15.98 14.61 20.26
N ARG A 333 14.71 15.02 20.37
CA ARG A 333 13.56 14.12 20.55
C ARG A 333 13.25 13.38 19.25
N VAL A 334 13.25 14.09 18.11
CA VAL A 334 13.13 13.49 16.77
C VAL A 334 14.22 12.42 16.56
N ALA A 335 15.48 12.79 16.86
CA ALA A 335 16.64 11.90 16.78
C ALA A 335 16.56 10.69 17.70
N GLN A 336 15.94 10.81 18.88
CA GLN A 336 15.68 9.69 19.78
C GLN A 336 14.67 8.71 19.18
N ILE A 337 13.52 9.20 18.70
CA ILE A 337 12.43 8.35 18.17
C ILE A 337 12.95 7.53 17.00
N VAL A 338 13.61 8.18 16.03
CA VAL A 338 14.22 7.51 14.88
C VAL A 338 15.26 6.47 15.31
N ARG A 339 16.15 6.80 16.26
CA ARG A 339 17.19 5.87 16.73
C ARG A 339 16.59 4.64 17.44
N GLU A 340 15.54 4.82 18.23
CA GLU A 340 14.83 3.69 18.87
C GLU A 340 14.20 2.75 17.82
N ALA A 341 13.67 3.28 16.71
CA ALA A 341 13.18 2.46 15.61
C ALA A 341 14.32 1.74 14.87
N VAL A 342 15.42 2.43 14.56
CA VAL A 342 16.60 1.87 13.86
C VAL A 342 17.19 0.68 14.60
N GLU A 343 17.43 0.77 15.91
CA GLU A 343 18.06 -0.34 16.64
C GLU A 343 17.13 -1.56 16.74
N ILE A 344 15.80 -1.36 16.78
CA ILE A 344 14.81 -2.45 16.71
C ILE A 344 14.80 -3.10 15.31
N GLU A 345 14.89 -2.31 14.23
CA GLU A 345 14.93 -2.83 12.86
C GLU A 345 16.21 -3.63 12.57
N LYS A 346 17.36 -3.13 13.06
CA LYS A 346 18.64 -3.86 13.00
C LYS A 346 18.54 -5.21 13.72
N GLU A 347 18.03 -5.23 14.95
CA GLU A 347 17.84 -6.48 15.72
C GLU A 347 16.89 -7.44 15.01
N PHE A 348 15.78 -6.92 14.45
CA PHE A 348 14.80 -7.71 13.69
C PHE A 348 15.46 -8.44 12.51
N LEU A 349 16.22 -7.74 11.65
CA LEU A 349 16.76 -8.30 10.41
C LEU A 349 18.17 -8.91 10.50
N THR A 350 18.85 -8.80 11.64
CA THR A 350 20.21 -9.38 11.77
C THR A 350 20.39 -10.36 12.91
N ASP A 351 19.54 -10.31 13.95
CA ASP A 351 19.65 -11.19 15.12
C ASP A 351 18.41 -12.09 15.28
N ALA A 352 17.19 -11.54 15.13
CA ALA A 352 15.94 -12.28 15.36
C ALA A 352 15.39 -13.02 14.12
N LEU A 353 15.46 -12.40 12.94
CA LEU A 353 15.11 -12.98 11.65
C LEU A 353 16.23 -12.66 10.63
N PRO A 354 17.41 -13.31 10.73
CA PRO A 354 18.60 -12.84 10.04
C PRO A 354 18.49 -12.92 8.52
N VAL A 355 18.74 -11.82 7.81
CA VAL A 355 18.74 -11.76 6.32
C VAL A 355 19.79 -12.68 5.66
N GLY A 356 20.71 -13.25 6.43
CA GLY A 356 21.56 -14.34 5.98
C GLY A 356 20.77 -15.60 5.56
N LEU A 357 19.55 -15.79 6.06
CA LEU A 357 18.63 -16.87 5.68
C LEU A 357 18.26 -16.82 4.19
N ILE A 358 18.20 -15.62 3.58
CA ILE A 358 17.97 -15.38 2.15
C ILE A 358 19.25 -15.08 1.36
N GLY A 359 20.42 -15.20 2.00
CA GLY A 359 21.73 -14.97 1.39
C GLY A 359 22.21 -13.51 1.33
N MET A 360 21.56 -12.59 2.05
CA MET A 360 22.03 -11.19 2.16
C MET A 360 23.07 -11.00 3.28
N ASN A 361 23.83 -9.92 3.21
CA ASN A 361 24.80 -9.56 4.24
C ASN A 361 24.16 -8.71 5.34
N ALA A 362 24.22 -9.17 6.59
CA ALA A 362 23.67 -8.48 7.76
C ALA A 362 24.31 -7.10 8.01
N GLY A 363 25.60 -6.92 7.74
CA GLY A 363 26.27 -5.62 7.87
C GLY A 363 25.76 -4.60 6.85
N LEU A 364 25.56 -5.02 5.59
CA LEU A 364 24.95 -4.18 4.56
C LEU A 364 23.48 -3.86 4.89
N MET A 365 22.72 -4.78 5.47
CA MET A 365 21.36 -4.48 5.93
C MET A 365 21.35 -3.43 7.04
N ARG A 366 22.27 -3.51 8.03
CA ARG A 366 22.42 -2.46 9.06
C ARG A 366 22.74 -1.10 8.43
N GLN A 367 23.68 -1.05 7.49
CA GLN A 367 24.01 0.18 6.74
C GLN A 367 22.82 0.73 5.93
N TYR A 368 22.02 -0.12 5.29
CA TYR A 368 20.83 0.30 4.55
C TYR A 368 19.77 0.93 5.46
N ILE A 369 19.49 0.31 6.62
CA ILE A 369 18.57 0.85 7.63
C ILE A 369 19.06 2.21 8.13
N GLU A 370 20.38 2.36 8.34
CA GLU A 370 21.00 3.62 8.74
C GLU A 370 20.90 4.72 7.66
N PHE A 371 21.08 4.35 6.39
CA PHE A 371 20.89 5.24 5.23
C PHE A 371 19.44 5.75 5.14
N VAL A 372 18.46 4.84 5.24
CA VAL A 372 17.02 5.20 5.23
C VAL A 372 16.66 6.10 6.41
N ALA A 373 17.21 5.83 7.60
CA ALA A 373 16.99 6.66 8.78
C ALA A 373 17.61 8.06 8.67
N ASP A 374 18.81 8.19 8.09
CA ASP A 374 19.40 9.49 7.75
C ASP A 374 18.54 10.25 6.72
N ARG A 375 17.94 9.54 5.75
CA ARG A 375 17.00 10.12 4.78
C ARG A 375 15.74 10.68 5.46
N LEU A 376 15.18 9.94 6.41
CA LEU A 376 14.01 10.38 7.20
C LEU A 376 14.36 11.57 8.12
N LEU A 377 15.52 11.54 8.79
CA LEU A 377 15.98 12.64 9.64
C LEU A 377 16.06 13.96 8.87
N VAL A 378 16.68 13.95 7.69
CA VAL A 378 16.83 15.16 6.85
C VAL A 378 15.47 15.76 6.48
N SER A 379 14.49 14.94 6.11
CA SER A 379 13.14 15.41 5.75
C SER A 379 12.30 15.88 6.93
N LEU A 380 12.59 15.40 8.14
CA LEU A 380 12.04 15.96 9.38
C LEU A 380 12.78 17.24 9.82
N GLY A 381 13.84 17.66 9.11
CA GLY A 381 14.63 18.86 9.41
C GLY A 381 15.73 18.65 10.46
N ASN A 382 16.15 17.40 10.67
CA ASN A 382 17.27 17.01 11.51
C ASN A 382 18.55 16.78 10.66
N ASP A 383 19.72 16.93 11.28
CA ASP A 383 20.98 16.47 10.70
C ASP A 383 21.05 14.93 10.62
N LYS A 384 21.83 14.43 9.63
CA LYS A 384 22.21 13.01 9.54
C LYS A 384 22.95 12.56 10.82
N GLN A 385 22.67 11.36 11.29
CA GLN A 385 23.29 10.74 12.47
C GLN A 385 24.30 9.64 12.14
N TYR A 386 24.10 8.91 11.04
CA TYR A 386 24.89 7.72 10.72
C TYR A 386 25.97 7.99 9.66
N GLY A 387 25.69 8.89 8.70
CA GLY A 387 26.56 9.16 7.56
C GLY A 387 26.58 8.01 6.54
N ALA A 388 25.54 7.16 6.53
CA ALA A 388 25.51 5.94 5.73
C ALA A 388 25.10 6.20 4.28
N GLU A 389 25.76 5.50 3.34
CA GLU A 389 25.44 5.45 1.91
C GLU A 389 24.58 4.21 1.61
N ASN A 390 23.77 4.21 0.55
CA ASN A 390 23.00 3.03 0.12
C ASN A 390 23.94 1.87 -0.29
N PRO A 391 23.91 0.69 0.37
CA PRO A 391 24.71 -0.46 -0.01
C PRO A 391 24.05 -1.38 -1.06
N PHE A 392 22.82 -1.08 -1.49
CA PHE A 392 21.99 -1.93 -2.33
C PHE A 392 21.63 -1.26 -3.66
N ASP A 393 22.49 -1.48 -4.67
CA ASP A 393 22.33 -1.09 -6.08
C ASP A 393 20.94 -1.38 -6.67
N PHE A 394 20.29 -2.47 -6.22
CA PHE A 394 18.98 -2.87 -6.71
C PHE A 394 17.84 -1.98 -6.21
N MET A 395 18.00 -1.27 -5.10
CA MET A 395 17.00 -0.32 -4.62
C MET A 395 16.89 0.89 -5.58
N ASP A 396 18.03 1.38 -6.08
CA ASP A 396 18.07 2.52 -7.00
C ASP A 396 17.50 2.15 -8.38
N MET A 397 17.76 0.92 -8.85
CA MET A 397 17.27 0.43 -10.15
C MET A 397 15.73 0.31 -10.23
N ILE A 398 15.06 -0.01 -9.13
CA ILE A 398 13.61 -0.26 -9.11
C ILE A 398 12.81 1.04 -9.32
N SER A 399 13.28 2.15 -8.76
CA SER A 399 12.71 3.49 -9.01
C SER A 399 12.82 3.94 -10.47
N MET A 400 13.74 3.37 -11.24
CA MET A 400 13.85 3.63 -12.68
C MET A 400 12.93 2.74 -13.53
N GLU A 401 12.68 1.49 -13.13
CA GLU A 401 11.75 0.59 -13.85
C GLU A 401 10.31 1.12 -13.80
N GLY A 402 9.84 1.56 -12.63
CA GLY A 402 8.48 2.10 -12.46
C GLY A 402 8.19 3.34 -13.31
N LYS A 403 9.20 4.20 -13.52
CA LYS A 403 9.09 5.45 -14.30
C LYS A 403 8.77 5.25 -15.77
N THR A 404 9.15 4.11 -16.36
CA THR A 404 9.07 3.91 -17.83
C THR A 404 7.89 3.07 -18.30
N ASN A 405 7.18 2.35 -17.42
CA ASN A 405 6.15 1.38 -17.83
C ASN A 405 4.74 1.62 -17.29
N PHE A 406 4.57 2.30 -16.14
CA PHE A 406 3.24 2.40 -15.50
C PHE A 406 2.36 3.50 -16.13
N PHE A 407 2.91 4.70 -16.30
CA PHE A 407 2.19 5.84 -16.89
C PHE A 407 1.79 5.59 -18.35
N GLU A 408 2.69 5.10 -19.20
CA GLU A 408 2.37 4.88 -20.61
C GLU A 408 1.27 3.83 -20.82
N LYS A 409 1.27 2.72 -20.04
CA LYS A 409 0.21 1.70 -20.12
C LYS A 409 -1.17 2.29 -19.80
N ARG A 410 -1.41 2.72 -18.55
CA ARG A 410 -2.74 3.15 -18.10
C ARG A 410 -3.24 4.37 -18.88
N VAL A 411 -2.38 5.33 -19.25
CA VAL A 411 -2.78 6.47 -20.10
C VAL A 411 -3.14 6.01 -21.51
N SER A 412 -2.37 5.07 -22.11
CA SER A 412 -2.72 4.54 -23.44
C SER A 412 -4.03 3.76 -23.44
N ASP A 413 -4.38 3.07 -22.36
CA ASP A 413 -5.61 2.28 -22.29
C ASP A 413 -6.84 3.16 -22.06
N TYR A 414 -6.74 4.23 -21.26
CA TYR A 414 -7.76 5.27 -21.21
C TYR A 414 -7.91 6.02 -22.55
N GLN A 415 -6.82 6.31 -23.27
CA GLN A 415 -6.91 6.92 -24.61
C GLN A 415 -7.56 5.99 -25.65
N LYS A 416 -7.25 4.67 -25.62
CA LYS A 416 -7.89 3.67 -26.50
C LYS A 416 -9.38 3.48 -26.18
N ALA A 417 -9.75 3.50 -24.90
CA ALA A 417 -11.15 3.44 -24.48
C ALA A 417 -11.94 4.72 -24.83
N GLY A 418 -11.28 5.88 -24.84
CA GLY A 418 -11.92 7.18 -25.01
C GLY A 418 -12.10 7.70 -26.44
N ILE A 419 -11.41 7.15 -27.45
CA ILE A 419 -11.39 7.76 -28.81
C ILE A 419 -11.64 6.73 -29.93
N MET A 420 -12.89 6.24 -30.05
CA MET A 420 -13.43 5.63 -31.28
C MET A 420 -14.83 6.14 -31.67
N SER A 421 -15.28 7.27 -31.11
CA SER A 421 -16.58 7.88 -31.44
C SER A 421 -16.59 9.42 -31.39
N GLY A 422 -16.48 10.06 -32.56
CA GLY A 422 -17.27 11.26 -32.85
C GLY A 422 -16.75 12.65 -32.45
N HIS A 423 -15.46 12.97 -32.54
CA HIS A 423 -14.97 14.38 -32.47
C HIS A 423 -14.08 14.85 -33.65
N ALA A 424 -13.98 14.07 -34.73
CA ALA A 424 -13.17 14.39 -35.92
C ALA A 424 -13.85 15.37 -36.91
N ALA A 425 -14.82 16.19 -36.48
CA ALA A 425 -15.70 16.95 -37.38
C ALA A 425 -16.16 18.32 -36.84
N ARG A 426 -15.27 19.09 -36.19
CA ARG A 426 -15.53 20.53 -35.88
C ARG A 426 -14.30 21.43 -35.79
N SER A 427 -13.11 20.92 -35.43
CA SER A 427 -11.90 21.72 -35.18
C SER A 427 -11.10 22.14 -36.43
N ALA A 428 -11.78 22.59 -37.49
CA ALA A 428 -11.15 22.98 -38.76
C ALA A 428 -11.33 24.48 -39.12
N ALA A 429 -11.85 25.30 -38.19
CA ALA A 429 -12.25 26.68 -38.46
C ALA A 429 -11.27 27.76 -37.94
N ASP A 430 -10.72 27.59 -36.72
CA ASP A 430 -10.15 28.72 -35.95
C ASP A 430 -8.60 28.80 -35.94
N SER A 431 -7.90 28.10 -36.82
CA SER A 431 -6.43 28.14 -36.93
C SER A 431 -5.90 29.40 -37.67
N ALA A 432 -6.36 30.58 -37.26
CA ALA A 432 -6.17 31.84 -38.01
C ALA A 432 -5.70 33.07 -37.19
N SER A 433 -5.05 32.91 -36.04
CA SER A 433 -4.16 33.94 -35.48
C SER A 433 -3.17 33.35 -34.46
N GLY A 434 -2.01 33.97 -34.25
CA GLY A 434 -1.04 33.48 -33.26
C GLY A 434 0.15 34.40 -33.04
N THR A 435 0.71 34.32 -31.83
CA THR A 435 2.03 34.85 -31.44
C THR A 435 2.53 34.04 -30.22
N PRO A 436 3.82 33.65 -30.16
CA PRO A 436 4.34 32.85 -29.05
C PRO A 436 4.78 33.72 -27.87
N GLY A 437 4.44 33.31 -26.65
CA GLY A 437 5.03 33.80 -25.40
C GLY A 437 5.81 32.67 -24.73
N ALA A 438 7.01 32.96 -24.24
CA ALA A 438 7.87 31.97 -23.58
C ALA A 438 7.92 32.20 -22.06
N SER A 439 7.87 31.11 -21.30
CA SER A 439 8.21 31.08 -19.87
C SER A 439 8.98 29.80 -19.55
N THR A 440 10.06 29.94 -18.79
CA THR A 440 10.93 28.84 -18.35
C THR A 440 10.30 28.03 -17.21
N PRO A 441 10.63 26.73 -17.07
CA PRO A 441 10.24 25.97 -15.89
C PRO A 441 10.98 26.47 -14.64
N ILE A 442 10.40 26.20 -13.47
CA ILE A 442 11.06 26.35 -12.16
C ILE A 442 11.34 24.94 -11.64
N GLU A 443 12.60 24.69 -11.27
CA GLU A 443 12.99 23.47 -10.55
C GLU A 443 12.80 23.69 -9.04
N ASP A 444 12.21 22.72 -8.34
CA ASP A 444 12.28 22.61 -6.89
C ASP A 444 12.31 21.12 -6.48
N SER A 445 13.50 20.60 -6.23
CA SER A 445 13.79 19.17 -6.01
C SER A 445 14.00 18.86 -4.53
N ARG A 446 12.90 18.67 -3.80
CA ARG A 446 12.90 18.26 -2.37
C ARG A 446 11.79 17.25 -2.05
N LEU A 447 11.78 16.13 -2.77
CA LEU A 447 10.84 15.02 -2.57
C LEU A 447 11.60 13.74 -2.23
N LEU A 448 11.02 12.91 -1.35
CA LEU A 448 11.63 11.67 -0.84
C LEU A 448 11.33 10.45 -1.74
N VAL A 449 11.25 10.67 -3.06
CA VAL A 449 11.31 9.57 -4.04
C VAL A 449 12.57 8.74 -3.77
N PHE A 450 12.53 7.43 -3.98
CA PHE A 450 13.72 6.57 -3.97
C PHE A 450 14.62 6.81 -5.21
N ASP A 451 14.86 8.08 -5.55
CA ASP A 451 15.68 8.52 -6.66
C ASP A 451 17.13 8.70 -6.23
N ALA A 452 18.05 8.11 -7.00
CA ALA A 452 19.48 8.36 -6.87
C ALA A 452 19.86 9.68 -7.56
N ASP A 453 19.71 10.80 -6.84
CA ASP A 453 20.45 12.05 -7.11
C ASP A 453 20.33 13.08 -5.94
N PHE A 454 20.67 12.69 -4.70
CA PHE A 454 21.33 13.56 -3.68
C PHE A 454 21.79 12.83 -2.40
#